data_AF-A0A0E2P131-F1
#
_entry.id   AF-A0A0E2P131-F1
#
_cell.length_a   1.000
_cell.length_b   1.000
_cell.length_c   1.000
_cell.angle_alpha   90.00
_cell.angle_beta   90.00
_cell.angle_gamma   90.00
#
_symmetry.space_group_name_H-M   'P 1'
#
loop_
_entity.id
_entity.type
_entity.pdbx_description
1 polymer ?
#
loop_
_entity_poly.entity_id
_entity_poly.type
_entity_poly.pdbx_seq_one_letter_code
_entity_poly.pdbx_strand_id
1 'polypeptide(L)'
;MAPEMTSKHAAQLEALSNDSSGAFDNAYIDAQVAAHQEALTLMTSYAENGQAKHLAAHAKKTAPVIRQHFKLAQQLSKSGSQC
;
A
#
# COMPACT_ATOMS: atom_id res chain seq x y z
N MET A 1 21.30 11.56 5.76
CA MET A 1 19.96 12.05 6.15
C MET A 1 19.00 10.89 5.97
N ALA A 2 18.18 10.58 6.98
CA ALA A 2 17.13 9.58 6.80
C ALA A 2 16.08 10.12 5.82
N PRO A 3 15.41 9.25 5.03
CA PRO A 3 14.29 9.70 4.23
C PRO A 3 13.16 10.15 5.18
N GLU A 4 12.72 11.39 5.01
CA GLU A 4 11.54 11.94 5.70
C GLU A 4 10.26 11.39 5.07
N MET A 5 9.19 11.27 5.87
CA MET A 5 7.87 10.96 5.33
C MET A 5 7.40 12.06 4.39
N THR A 6 6.77 11.66 3.28
CA THR A 6 6.13 12.64 2.38
C THR A 6 4.94 13.27 3.06
N SER A 7 4.57 14.50 2.65
CA SER A 7 3.38 15.19 3.15
C SER A 7 2.10 14.39 2.95
N LYS A 8 1.99 13.68 1.81
CA LYS A 8 0.88 12.76 1.52
C LYS A 8 0.76 11.69 2.62
N HIS A 9 1.85 11.00 2.90
CA HIS A 9 1.81 9.89 3.85
C HIS A 9 1.63 10.37 5.30
N ALA A 10 2.19 11.54 5.64
CA ALA A 10 1.94 12.18 6.94
C ALA A 10 0.46 12.52 7.13
N ALA A 11 -0.19 13.11 6.12
CA ALA A 11 -1.62 13.43 6.16
C ALA A 11 -2.49 12.16 6.27
N GLN A 12 -2.13 11.08 5.57
CA GLN A 12 -2.83 9.79 5.70
C GLN A 12 -2.71 9.22 7.12
N LEU A 13 -1.53 9.30 7.73
CA LEU A 13 -1.31 8.83 9.10
C LEU A 13 -2.09 9.67 10.12
N GLU A 14 -2.11 10.99 9.96
CA GLU A 14 -2.89 11.90 10.81
C GLU A 14 -4.39 11.62 10.71
N ALA A 15 -4.91 11.44 9.48
CA ALA A 15 -6.32 11.11 9.26
C ALA A 15 -6.73 9.80 9.95
N LEU A 16 -5.89 8.76 9.86
CA LEU A 16 -6.12 7.49 10.55
C LEU A 16 -6.05 7.64 12.08
N SER A 17 -5.09 8.42 12.59
CA SER A 17 -4.89 8.58 14.03
C SER A 17 -6.03 9.34 14.71
N ASN A 18 -6.73 10.19 13.96
CA ASN A 18 -7.82 11.02 14.47
C ASN A 18 -9.21 10.40 14.28
N ASP A 19 -9.32 9.18 13.73
CA ASP A 19 -10.61 8.51 13.55
C ASP A 19 -11.11 7.89 14.87
N SER A 20 -11.91 8.66 15.60
CA SER A 20 -12.61 8.21 16.81
C SER A 20 -14.05 7.72 16.54
N SER A 21 -14.46 7.62 15.28
CA SER A 21 -15.86 7.37 14.90
C SER A 21 -16.26 5.89 14.90
N GLY A 22 -15.32 4.99 15.20
CA GLY A 22 -15.47 3.55 15.00
C GLY A 22 -15.32 3.12 13.53
N ALA A 23 -15.02 4.07 12.62
CA ALA A 23 -14.76 3.80 11.21
C ALA A 23 -13.28 3.53 10.89
N PHE A 24 -12.41 3.51 11.92
CA PHE A 24 -10.96 3.34 11.76
C PHE A 24 -10.62 2.14 10.89
N ASP A 25 -11.25 0.98 11.11
CA ASP A 25 -10.98 -0.23 10.35
C ASP A 25 -11.26 -0.04 8.85
N ASN A 26 -12.37 0.61 8.50
CA ASN A 26 -12.71 0.90 7.10
C ASN A 26 -11.73 1.90 6.48
N ALA A 27 -11.42 2.99 7.18
CA ALA A 27 -10.46 3.99 6.73
C ALA A 27 -9.05 3.39 6.55
N TYR A 28 -8.64 2.52 7.47
CA TYR A 28 -7.37 1.79 7.40
C TYR A 28 -7.35 0.82 6.22
N ILE A 29 -8.41 0.04 6.01
CA ILE A 29 -8.50 -0.89 4.87
C ILE A 29 -8.41 -0.12 3.54
N ASP A 30 -9.12 0.99 3.40
CA ASP A 30 -9.08 1.82 2.18
C ASP A 30 -7.67 2.39 1.92
N ALA A 31 -7.01 2.88 2.97
CA ALA A 31 -5.61 3.33 2.90
C ALA A 31 -4.67 2.17 2.48
N GLN A 32 -4.87 0.98 3.02
CA GLN A 32 -4.07 -0.20 2.69
C GLN A 32 -4.30 -0.67 1.25
N VAL A 33 -5.52 -0.61 0.72
CA VAL A 33 -5.82 -0.91 -0.69
C VAL A 33 -5.06 0.05 -1.60
N ALA A 34 -5.14 1.36 -1.34
CA ALA A 34 -4.43 2.37 -2.13
C ALA A 34 -2.90 2.19 -2.06
N ALA A 35 -2.35 1.99 -0.86
CA ALA A 35 -0.91 1.83 -0.65
C ALA A 35 -0.37 0.58 -1.36
N HIS A 36 -1.07 -0.55 -1.28
CA HIS A 36 -0.63 -1.79 -1.93
C HIS A 36 -0.75 -1.72 -3.46
N GLN A 37 -1.74 -0.99 -4.00
CA GLN A 37 -1.85 -0.74 -5.43
C GLN A 37 -0.66 0.10 -5.93
N GLU A 38 -0.32 1.18 -5.22
CA GLU A 38 0.84 2.03 -5.54
C GLU A 38 2.16 1.23 -5.47
N ALA A 39 2.35 0.46 -4.41
CA ALA A 39 3.52 -0.40 -4.24
C ALA A 39 3.63 -1.47 -5.33
N LEU A 40 2.51 -2.07 -5.75
CA LEU A 40 2.51 -3.07 -6.82
C LEU A 40 2.90 -2.44 -8.16
N THR A 41 2.37 -1.25 -8.47
CA THR A 41 2.74 -0.49 -9.67
C THR A 41 4.22 -0.13 -9.66
N LEU A 42 4.75 0.36 -8.53
CA LEU A 42 6.16 0.69 -8.38
C LEU A 42 7.06 -0.54 -8.59
N MET A 43 6.77 -1.66 -7.92
CA MET A 43 7.60 -2.85 -8.01
C MET A 43 7.52 -3.51 -9.38
N THR A 44 6.35 -3.53 -10.02
CA THR A 44 6.20 -4.07 -11.37
C THR A 44 6.96 -3.22 -12.39
N SER A 45 6.77 -1.90 -12.38
CA SER A 45 7.45 -0.99 -13.30
C SER A 45 8.97 -1.00 -13.13
N TYR A 46 9.47 -1.08 -11.89
CA TYR A 46 10.91 -1.16 -11.63
C TYR A 46 11.49 -2.53 -12.00
N ALA A 47 10.73 -3.62 -11.84
CA ALA A 47 11.15 -4.94 -12.29
C ALA A 47 11.35 -5.00 -13.81
N GLU A 48 10.53 -4.24 -14.57
CA GLU A 48 10.57 -4.20 -16.04
C GLU A 48 11.63 -3.22 -16.57
N ASN A 49 11.72 -2.02 -15.98
CA ASN A 49 12.44 -0.89 -16.57
C ASN A 49 13.60 -0.38 -15.70
N GLY A 50 13.85 -0.98 -14.54
CA GLY A 50 14.85 -0.52 -13.58
C GLY A 50 16.29 -0.67 -14.06
N GLN A 51 17.08 0.41 -13.98
CA GLN A 51 18.48 0.41 -14.42
C GLN A 51 19.40 -0.39 -13.49
N ALA A 52 19.13 -0.36 -12.19
CA ALA A 52 19.90 -1.13 -11.21
C ALA A 52 19.40 -2.58 -11.19
N LYS A 53 20.12 -3.48 -11.88
CA LYS A 53 19.74 -4.89 -12.05
C LYS A 53 19.41 -5.63 -10.74
N HIS A 54 20.14 -5.34 -9.66
CA HIS A 54 19.90 -5.95 -8.36
C HIS A 54 18.56 -5.48 -7.74
N LEU A 55 18.22 -4.20 -7.88
CA LEU A 55 16.94 -3.66 -7.44
C LEU A 55 15.78 -4.14 -8.33
N ALA A 56 15.98 -4.28 -9.64
CA ALA A 56 14.98 -4.86 -10.55
C ALA A 56 14.68 -6.33 -10.20
N ALA A 57 15.72 -7.13 -9.89
CA ALA A 57 15.56 -8.49 -9.42
C ALA A 57 14.82 -8.57 -8.08
N HIS A 58 15.14 -7.67 -7.15
CA HIS A 58 14.41 -7.54 -5.88
C HIS A 58 12.92 -7.21 -6.13
N ALA A 59 12.65 -6.19 -6.94
CA ALA A 59 11.29 -5.77 -7.28
C ALA A 59 10.47 -6.91 -7.90
N LYS A 60 11.08 -7.69 -8.80
CA LYS A 60 10.47 -8.89 -9.41
C LYS A 60 10.11 -9.96 -8.37
N LYS A 61 10.96 -10.17 -7.37
CA LYS A 61 10.71 -11.13 -6.28
C LYS A 61 9.63 -10.64 -5.31
N THR A 62 9.56 -9.33 -5.08
CA THR A 62 8.65 -8.71 -4.10
C THR A 62 7.24 -8.47 -4.65
N ALA A 63 7.10 -8.14 -5.94
CA ALA A 63 5.81 -7.84 -6.56
C ALA A 63 4.72 -8.92 -6.35
N PRO A 64 5.00 -10.24 -6.40
CA PRO A 64 4.02 -11.27 -6.09
C PRO A 64 3.45 -11.21 -4.66
N VAL A 65 4.28 -10.86 -3.67
CA VAL A 65 3.85 -10.75 -2.26
C VAL A 65 2.94 -9.53 -2.09
N ILE A 66 3.32 -8.38 -2.67
CA ILE A 66 2.48 -7.18 -2.64
C ILE A 66 1.14 -7.44 -3.33
N ARG A 67 1.13 -8.15 -4.46
CA ARG A 67 -0.10 -8.55 -5.15
C ARG A 67 -0.98 -9.44 -4.28
N GLN A 68 -0.40 -10.34 -3.48
CA GLN A 68 -1.17 -11.16 -2.54
C GLN A 68 -1.80 -10.30 -1.44
N HIS A 69 -1.02 -9.41 -0.81
CA HIS A 69 -1.53 -8.51 0.21
C HIS A 69 -2.60 -7.55 -0.34
N PHE A 70 -2.42 -7.04 -1.56
CA PHE A 70 -3.41 -6.21 -2.24
C PHE A 70 -4.75 -6.93 -2.39
N LYS A 71 -4.73 -8.19 -2.85
CA LYS A 71 -5.95 -9.02 -2.96
C LYS A 71 -6.63 -9.22 -1.61
N LEU A 72 -5.86 -9.46 -0.55
CA LEU A 72 -6.39 -9.61 0.81
C LEU A 72 -7.04 -8.30 1.29
N ALA A 73 -6.37 -7.15 1.09
CA ALA A 73 -6.94 -5.84 1.43
C ALA A 73 -8.25 -5.56 0.67
N GLN A 74 -8.31 -5.90 -0.63
CA GLN A 74 -9.54 -5.79 -1.42
C GLN A 74 -10.66 -6.70 -0.92
N GLN A 75 -10.33 -7.88 -0.39
CA GLN A 75 -11.33 -8.79 0.20
C GLN A 75 -11.86 -8.23 1.51
N LEU A 76 -10.99 -7.71 2.38
CA LEU A 76 -11.39 -7.06 3.63
C LEU A 76 -12.30 -5.86 3.38
N SER A 77 -11.99 -5.02 2.38
CA SER A 77 -12.84 -3.89 1.98
C SER A 77 -14.25 -4.33 1.58
N LYS A 78 -14.37 -5.41 0.81
CA LYS A 78 -15.67 -5.96 0.40
C LYS A 78 -16.47 -6.55 1.57
N SER A 79 -15.79 -7.19 2.53
CA SER A 79 -16.42 -7.77 3.71
C SER A 79 -16.84 -6.71 4.73
N GLY A 80 -16.08 -5.62 4.88
CA GLY A 80 -16.45 -4.47 5.73
C GLY A 80 -17.68 -3.71 5.23
N SER A 81 -17.90 -3.67 3.91
CA SER A 81 -19.09 -3.05 3.29
C SER A 81 -20.37 -3.90 3.33
N GLN A 82 -20.37 -5.07 3.98
CA GLN A 82 -21.52 -6.00 4.05
C GLN A 82 -22.23 -6.04 5.41
N CYS A 83 -22.03 -5.03 6.27
CA CYS A 83 -22.80 -4.87 7.50
C CYS A 83 -23.84 -3.74 7.40
#